data_AF-A0A9X5UDF8-F1
#
_entry.id   AF-A0A9X5UDF8-F1
#
_cell.length_a   1.000
_cell.length_b   1.000
_cell.length_c   1.000
_cell.angle_alpha   90.00
_cell.angle_beta   90.00
_cell.angle_gamma   90.00
#
_symmetry.space_group_name_H-M   'P 1'
#
loop_
_entity.id
_entity.type
_entity.pdbx_description
1 polymer ?
#
loop_
_entity_poly.entity_id
_entity_poly.type
_entity_poly.pdbx_seq_one_letter_code
_entity_poly.pdbx_strand_id
1 'polypeptide(L)'
;MNLLVAAHIKKRAACNEEERKDFDNVAMLACLLGCDGLYERGYVAVGPGGQLLVAGEVNDAPSVADYARDRLRGRSTSWWTSGRERYFRWHRDHTFRNPVGGF
;
A
#
# COMPACT_ATOMS: atom_id res chain seq x y z
N MET A 1 -5.46 0.09 -23.56
CA MET A 1 -4.34 0.40 -22.65
C MET A 1 -4.67 -0.12 -21.27
N ASN A 2 -3.83 -0.98 -20.69
CA ASN A 2 -4.09 -1.63 -19.39
C ASN A 2 -3.12 -1.06 -18.33
N LEU A 3 -3.53 0.02 -17.65
CA LEU A 3 -2.67 0.77 -16.70
C LEU A 3 -2.89 0.38 -15.22
N LEU A 4 -3.69 -0.67 -15.00
CA LEU A 4 -3.94 -1.25 -13.67
C LEU A 4 -3.38 -2.66 -13.63
N VAL A 5 -2.83 -3.02 -12.47
CA VAL A 5 -2.38 -4.37 -12.16
C VAL A 5 -3.16 -4.92 -10.97
N ALA A 6 -3.40 -6.23 -10.96
CA ALA A 6 -3.91 -6.95 -9.80
C ALA A 6 -2.75 -7.18 -8.81
N ALA A 7 -2.55 -6.21 -7.91
CA ALA A 7 -1.53 -6.27 -6.87
C ALA A 7 -2.03 -7.07 -5.67
N HIS A 8 -1.13 -7.81 -5.00
CA HIS A 8 -1.47 -8.40 -3.71
C HIS A 8 -1.23 -7.36 -2.59
N ILE A 9 -2.19 -7.22 -1.68
CA ILE A 9 -2.09 -6.36 -0.49
C ILE A 9 -1.01 -6.92 0.45
N LYS A 10 -1.02 -8.23 0.70
CA LYS A 10 0.04 -8.99 1.39
C LYS A 10 0.91 -9.67 0.34
N LYS A 11 2.24 -9.56 0.44
CA LYS A 11 3.17 -10.13 -0.56
C LYS A 11 2.86 -11.62 -0.78
N ARG A 12 2.64 -12.00 -2.04
CA ARG A 12 2.27 -13.39 -2.43
C ARG A 12 3.23 -14.44 -1.87
N ALA A 13 4.52 -14.12 -1.81
CA ALA A 13 5.56 -15.00 -1.26
C ALA A 13 5.37 -15.29 0.24
N ALA A 14 4.76 -14.36 0.98
CA ALA A 14 4.47 -14.50 2.41
C ALA A 14 3.05 -15.02 2.70
N CYS A 15 2.21 -15.18 1.69
CA CYS A 15 0.88 -15.78 1.84
C CYS A 15 0.97 -17.29 1.98
N ASN A 16 0.15 -17.86 2.86
CA ASN A 16 -0.18 -19.28 2.84
C ASN A 16 -1.14 -19.60 1.67
N GLU A 17 -1.46 -20.87 1.46
CA GLU A 17 -2.32 -21.29 0.34
C GLU A 17 -3.76 -20.78 0.42
N GLU A 18 -4.34 -20.64 1.60
CA GLU A 18 -5.68 -20.09 1.78
C GLU A 18 -5.70 -18.60 1.45
N GLU A 19 -4.71 -17.85 1.93
CA GLU A 19 -4.54 -16.43 1.64
C GLU A 19 -4.25 -16.17 0.16
N ARG A 20 -3.53 -17.07 -0.53
CA ARG A 20 -3.30 -16.98 -1.98
C ARG A 20 -4.59 -17.13 -2.79
N LYS A 21 -5.59 -17.83 -2.25
CA LYS A 21 -6.89 -18.09 -2.90
C LYS A 21 -7.97 -17.10 -2.50
N ASP A 22 -7.74 -16.29 -1.46
CA ASP A 22 -8.68 -15.25 -1.02
C ASP A 22 -8.61 -14.00 -1.92
N PHE A 23 -8.94 -14.16 -3.20
CA PHE A 23 -8.84 -13.09 -4.20
C PHE A 23 -9.68 -11.86 -3.83
N ASP A 24 -10.81 -12.05 -3.16
CA ASP A 24 -11.74 -10.99 -2.76
C ASP A 24 -11.13 -10.04 -1.72
N ASN A 25 -10.16 -10.52 -0.93
CA ASN A 25 -9.55 -9.72 0.14
C ASN A 25 -8.04 -9.49 -0.02
N VAL A 26 -7.30 -10.41 -0.64
CA VAL A 26 -5.84 -10.32 -0.77
C VAL A 26 -5.41 -9.44 -1.94
N ALA A 27 -6.28 -9.20 -2.93
CA ALA A 27 -5.95 -8.46 -4.14
C ALA A 27 -6.61 -7.08 -4.22
N MET A 28 -5.94 -6.13 -4.88
CA MET A 28 -6.45 -4.80 -5.20
C MET A 28 -5.96 -4.34 -6.58
N LEU A 29 -6.68 -3.40 -7.21
CA LEU A 29 -6.16 -2.73 -8.40
C LEU A 29 -5.23 -1.60 -7.99
N ALA A 30 -4.00 -1.67 -8.46
CA ALA A 30 -3.00 -0.62 -8.31
C ALA A 30 -2.61 -0.06 -9.68
N CYS A 31 -2.34 1.25 -9.77
CA CYS A 31 -1.86 1.82 -11.02
C CYS A 31 -0.40 1.44 -11.27
N LEU A 32 -0.10 1.02 -12.49
CA LEU A 32 1.25 0.69 -12.95
C LEU A 32 2.16 1.93 -12.99
N LEU A 33 1.55 3.12 -13.10
CA LEU A 33 2.25 4.40 -13.17
C LEU A 33 2.91 4.81 -11.85
N GLY A 34 2.59 4.17 -10.73
CA GLY A 34 3.29 4.47 -9.48
C GLY A 34 2.76 3.79 -8.21
N CYS A 35 1.44 3.65 -8.04
CA CYS A 35 0.89 3.13 -6.78
C CYS A 35 1.38 1.71 -6.47
N ASP A 36 1.44 0.84 -7.48
CA ASP A 36 1.97 -0.52 -7.33
C ASP A 36 3.44 -0.49 -6.85
N GLY A 37 4.28 0.28 -7.55
CA GLY A 37 5.70 0.38 -7.23
C GLY A 37 6.00 1.02 -5.87
N LEU A 38 5.22 2.02 -5.45
CA LEU A 38 5.34 2.67 -4.15
C LEU A 38 4.92 1.75 -3.01
N TYR A 39 3.81 1.04 -3.19
CA TYR A 39 3.24 0.15 -2.18
C TYR A 39 4.15 -1.07 -1.96
N GLU A 40 4.61 -1.74 -3.02
CA GLU A 40 5.51 -2.90 -2.94
C GLU A 40 6.85 -2.59 -2.26
N ARG A 41 7.33 -1.36 -2.41
CA ARG A 41 8.57 -0.87 -1.79
C ARG A 41 8.38 -0.30 -0.39
N GLY A 42 7.14 -0.18 0.08
CA GLY A 42 6.82 0.29 1.43
C GLY A 42 6.80 1.81 1.61
N TYR A 43 6.81 2.59 0.53
CA TYR A 43 6.75 4.06 0.61
C TYR A 43 5.35 4.58 0.95
N VAL A 44 4.32 3.78 0.64
CA VAL A 44 2.93 4.07 1.00
C VAL A 44 2.30 2.83 1.59
N ALA A 45 1.39 3.02 2.54
CA ALA A 45 0.55 1.97 3.10
C ALA A 45 -0.88 2.46 3.29
N VAL A 46 -1.78 1.54 3.63
CA VAL A 46 -3.18 1.84 3.95
C VAL A 46 -3.42 1.55 5.43
N GLY A 47 -3.76 2.58 6.19
CA GLY A 47 -4.14 2.50 7.59
C GLY A 47 -5.56 1.97 7.80
N PRO A 48 -5.95 1.68 9.06
CA PRO A 48 -7.33 1.35 9.40
C PRO A 48 -8.30 2.42 8.89
N GLY A 49 -9.45 2.01 8.37
CA GLY A 49 -10.42 2.94 7.77
C GLY A 49 -10.04 3.46 6.37
N GLY A 50 -8.93 3.00 5.80
CA GLY A 50 -8.55 3.30 4.41
C GLY A 50 -7.66 4.54 4.24
N GLN A 51 -7.21 5.17 5.31
CA GLN A 51 -6.30 6.32 5.23
C GLN A 51 -4.99 5.94 4.54
N LEU A 52 -4.53 6.74 3.57
CA LEU A 52 -3.21 6.56 2.97
C LEU A 52 -2.12 7.10 3.90
N LEU A 53 -1.15 6.26 4.20
CA LEU A 53 0.05 6.57 4.97
C LEU A 53 1.23 6.71 4.02
N VAL A 54 2.10 7.68 4.27
CA VAL A 54 3.33 7.92 3.49
C VAL A 54 4.53 7.80 4.43
N ALA A 55 5.55 7.05 4.02
CA ALA A 55 6.71 6.75 4.86
C ALA A 55 7.64 7.95 5.05
N GLY A 56 8.41 7.91 6.14
CA GLY A 56 9.46 8.84 6.56
C GLY A 56 10.52 9.11 5.53
N GLU A 57 11.09 8.00 5.09
CA GLU A 57 12.31 7.87 4.29
C GLU A 57 12.06 8.19 2.81
N VAL A 58 10.81 8.48 2.45
CA VAL A 58 10.46 9.01 1.13
C VAL A 58 11.26 10.29 0.83
N ASN A 59 11.63 11.07 1.85
CA ASN A 59 12.40 12.31 1.70
C ASN A 59 13.82 12.11 1.11
N ASP A 60 14.37 10.90 1.15
CA ASP A 60 15.69 10.59 0.56
C ASP A 60 15.64 10.44 -0.97
N ALA A 61 14.44 10.43 -1.56
CA ALA A 61 14.21 10.37 -3.00
C ALA A 61 13.24 11.50 -3.42
N PRO A 62 13.73 12.71 -3.75
CA PRO A 62 12.90 13.90 -3.93
C PRO A 62 11.73 13.73 -4.92
N SER A 63 11.97 13.08 -6.06
CA SER A 63 10.93 12.83 -7.07
C SER A 63 9.84 11.85 -6.62
N VAL A 64 10.18 10.91 -5.73
CA VAL A 64 9.24 9.99 -5.09
C VAL A 64 8.47 10.72 -3.99
N ALA A 65 9.16 11.62 -3.28
CA ALA A 65 8.60 12.44 -2.22
C ALA A 65 7.53 13.39 -2.70
N ASP A 66 7.78 14.10 -3.78
CA ASP A 66 6.83 15.08 -4.29
C ASP A 66 5.57 14.37 -4.78
N TYR A 67 5.70 13.22 -5.47
CA TYR A 67 4.53 12.45 -5.86
C TYR A 67 3.75 11.90 -4.65
N ALA A 68 4.41 11.25 -3.69
CA ALA A 68 3.71 10.64 -2.56
C ALA A 68 3.11 11.69 -1.62
N ARG A 69 3.84 12.78 -1.35
CA ARG A 69 3.38 13.88 -0.48
C ARG A 69 2.25 14.66 -1.14
N ASP A 70 2.41 15.09 -2.39
CA ASP A 70 1.47 16.04 -3.00
C ASP A 70 0.23 15.34 -3.57
N ARG A 71 0.36 14.07 -3.96
CA ARG A 71 -0.76 13.32 -4.58
C ARG A 71 -1.45 12.35 -3.65
N LEU A 72 -0.80 11.85 -2.59
CA LEU A 72 -1.36 10.76 -1.76
C LEU A 72 -1.57 11.14 -0.30
N ARG A 73 -0.81 12.08 0.26
CA ARG A 73 -0.95 12.48 1.66
C ARG A 73 -2.37 12.98 1.97
N GLY A 74 -2.92 12.53 3.08
CA GLY A 74 -4.25 12.92 3.56
C GLY A 74 -5.43 12.35 2.77
N ARG A 75 -5.17 11.55 1.72
CA ARG A 75 -6.23 10.85 0.99
C ARG A 75 -6.58 9.53 1.66
N SER A 76 -7.73 8.98 1.27
CA SER A 76 -8.15 7.64 1.66
C SER A 76 -8.51 6.81 0.42
N THR A 77 -8.48 5.49 0.55
CA THR A 77 -8.86 4.54 -0.49
C THR A 77 -10.06 3.71 -0.06
N SER A 78 -10.96 3.43 -1.01
CA SER A 78 -12.10 2.53 -0.81
C SER A 78 -11.72 1.05 -0.87
N TRP A 79 -10.45 0.73 -1.17
CA TRP A 79 -9.96 -0.64 -1.17
C TRP A 79 -9.86 -1.24 0.24
N TRP A 80 -9.95 -0.42 1.28
CA TRP A 80 -9.99 -0.90 2.66
C TRP A 80 -11.40 -1.34 3.05
N THR A 81 -11.48 -2.53 3.64
CA THR A 81 -12.67 -3.06 4.33
C THR A 81 -12.20 -3.83 5.57
N SER A 82 -13.13 -4.14 6.47
CA SER A 82 -12.84 -4.99 7.65
C SER A 82 -12.26 -6.36 7.26
N GLY A 83 -12.73 -6.97 6.18
CA GLY A 83 -12.21 -8.26 5.68
C GLY A 83 -10.78 -8.18 5.14
N ARG A 84 -10.39 -7.02 4.61
CA ARG A 84 -9.07 -6.76 4.01
C ARG A 84 -8.03 -6.27 5.00
N GLU A 85 -8.47 -5.76 6.16
CA GLU A 85 -7.61 -5.14 7.16
C GLU A 85 -6.47 -6.06 7.61
N ARG A 86 -6.67 -7.37 7.70
CA ARG A 86 -5.59 -8.29 8.08
C ARG A 86 -4.39 -8.26 7.11
N TYR A 87 -4.65 -8.06 5.81
CA TYR A 87 -3.61 -7.98 4.79
C TYR A 87 -2.94 -6.61 4.79
N PHE A 88 -3.71 -5.54 4.94
CA PHE A 88 -3.16 -4.19 5.08
C PHE A 88 -2.31 -4.04 6.34
N ARG A 89 -2.76 -4.62 7.47
CA ARG A 89 -1.96 -4.70 8.70
C ARG A 89 -0.65 -5.44 8.47
N TRP A 90 -0.69 -6.61 7.82
CA TRP A 90 0.55 -7.33 7.49
C TRP A 90 1.52 -6.47 6.70
N HIS A 91 1.03 -5.72 5.69
CA HIS A 91 1.87 -4.82 4.91
C HIS A 91 2.47 -3.70 5.77
N ARG A 92 1.67 -3.07 6.63
CA ARG A 92 2.16 -2.05 7.59
C ARG A 92 3.24 -2.58 8.52
N ASP A 93 3.11 -3.83 8.96
CA ASP A 93 4.04 -4.43 9.94
C ASP A 93 5.34 -4.96 9.29
N HIS A 94 5.32 -5.31 7.99
CA HIS A 94 6.42 -6.06 7.35
C HIS A 94 7.05 -5.38 6.14
N THR A 95 6.35 -4.43 5.51
CA THR A 95 6.77 -3.80 4.25
C THR A 95 6.81 -2.29 4.34
N PHE A 96 5.84 -1.66 5.02
CA PHE A 96 5.82 -0.21 5.18
C PHE A 96 7.09 0.27 5.91
N ARG A 97 7.75 1.26 5.31
CA ARG A 97 8.92 1.92 5.92
C ARG A 97 8.43 2.89 6.99
N ASN A 98 9.24 3.11 8.01
CA ASN A 98 8.80 3.77 9.25
C ASN A 98 8.10 5.11 8.92
N PRO A 99 6.93 5.42 9.50
CA PRO A 99 6.30 6.71 9.25
C PRO A 99 7.24 7.85 9.70
N VAL A 100 7.24 8.99 9.00
CA VAL A 100 7.84 10.21 9.56
C VAL A 100 7.18 10.39 10.93
N GLY A 101 7.99 10.57 11.98
CA GLY A 101 7.49 10.97 13.30
C GLY A 101 6.42 12.05 13.16
N GLY A 102 5.31 11.85 13.87
CA GLY A 102 4.12 12.66 13.75
C GLY A 102 4.38 14.14 13.98
N PHE A 103 3.67 14.94 13.18
CA PHE A 103 3.10 16.22 13.55
C PHE A 103 1.75 16.34 12.84
#